data_AF-A0A2M8CR63-F1
#
_entry.id   AF-A0A2M8CR63-F1
#
_cell.length_a   1.000
_cell.length_b   1.000
_cell.length_c   1.000
_cell.angle_alpha   90.00
_cell.angle_beta   90.00
_cell.angle_gamma   90.00
#
_symmetry.space_group_name_H-M   'P 1'
#
loop_
_entity.id
_entity.type
_entity.pdbx_description
1 polymer ?
#
loop_
_entity_poly.entity_id
_entity_poly.type
_entity_poly.pdbx_seq_one_letter_code
_entity_poly.pdbx_strand_id
1 'polypeptide(L)' 'MHDPAIRAAATLTLALPKTGLLQAAAKPFVGELYLADISVPPELYARMGISVPPLFAASDIVQVAQV' A
#
# COMPACT_ATOMS: atom_id res chain seq x y z
N MET A 1 -28.47 -10.89 -5.25
CA MET A 1 -27.17 -10.30 -5.61
C MET A 1 -26.11 -11.08 -4.87
N HIS A 2 -25.11 -11.59 -5.58
CA HIS A 2 -23.94 -12.21 -4.96
C HIS A 2 -22.79 -11.24 -5.10
N ASP A 3 -22.07 -11.01 -4.01
CA ASP A 3 -20.91 -10.10 -3.95
C ASP A 3 -19.63 -10.90 -3.71
N PRO A 4 -19.19 -11.73 -4.68
CA PRO A 4 -17.95 -12.48 -4.52
C PRO A 4 -16.77 -11.52 -4.47
N ALA A 5 -16.00 -11.59 -3.39
CA ALA A 5 -14.78 -10.82 -3.19
C ALA A 5 -13.66 -11.75 -2.70
N ILE A 6 -12.45 -11.54 -3.25
CA ILE A 6 -11.27 -12.28 -2.83
C ILE A 6 -10.84 -11.82 -1.44
N ARG A 7 -10.51 -12.78 -0.57
CA ARG A 7 -9.82 -12.53 0.70
C ARG A 7 -8.35 -12.90 0.51
N ALA A 8 -7.50 -11.89 0.46
CA ALA A 8 -6.08 -12.09 0.27
C ALA A 8 -5.42 -12.54 1.58
N ALA A 9 -4.44 -13.44 1.48
CA ALA A 9 -3.52 -13.70 2.59
C ALA A 9 -2.57 -12.50 2.80
N ALA A 10 -2.16 -11.87 1.69
CA ALA A 10 -1.37 -10.65 1.67
C ALA A 10 -1.69 -9.82 0.42
N THR A 11 -1.57 -8.51 0.53
CA THR A 11 -1.71 -7.52 -0.53
C THR A 11 -0.41 -6.74 -0.67
N LEU A 12 0.25 -6.85 -1.82
CA LEU A 12 1.34 -5.96 -2.23
C LEU A 12 0.77 -4.85 -3.09
N THR A 13 0.98 -3.59 -2.69
CA THR A 13 0.54 -2.44 -3.46
C THR A 13 1.73 -1.60 -3.95
N LEU A 14 1.59 -1.02 -5.13
CA LEU A 14 2.70 -0.32 -5.80
C LEU A 14 2.88 1.10 -5.27
N ALA A 15 4.09 1.52 -4.92
CA ALA A 15 4.37 2.86 -4.41
C ALA A 15 3.65 3.16 -3.07
N LEU A 16 3.09 4.36 -2.88
CA LEU A 16 2.40 4.74 -1.65
C LEU A 16 1.07 3.96 -1.41
N PRO A 17 0.60 3.87 -0.15
CA PRO A 17 -0.65 3.21 0.18
C PRO A 17 -1.86 3.83 -0.53
N LYS A 18 -2.81 2.99 -0.94
CA LYS A 18 -4.13 3.45 -1.41
C LYS A 18 -5.01 3.55 -0.16
N THR A 19 -5.54 4.74 0.12
CA THR A 19 -6.36 5.00 1.31
C THR A 19 -7.58 4.08 1.43
N GLY A 20 -8.08 3.57 0.29
CA GLY A 20 -9.12 2.53 0.23
C GLY A 20 -8.75 1.23 0.95
N LEU A 21 -7.47 0.81 0.88
CA LEU A 21 -6.97 -0.41 1.54
C LEU A 21 -6.90 -0.27 3.06
N LEU A 22 -6.96 0.97 3.58
CA LEU A 22 -6.93 1.26 5.01
C LEU A 22 -8.34 1.42 5.60
N GLN A 23 -9.39 1.38 4.77
CA GLN A 23 -10.76 1.54 5.23
C GLN A 23 -11.25 0.31 6.00
N ALA A 24 -12.12 0.51 6.99
CA ALA A 24 -12.72 -0.57 7.78
C ALA A 24 -13.39 -1.65 6.90
N ALA A 25 -14.04 -1.24 5.81
CA ALA A 25 -14.69 -2.14 4.87
C ALA A 25 -13.72 -3.04 4.08
N ALA A 26 -12.46 -2.61 3.91
CA ALA A 26 -11.44 -3.37 3.19
C ALA A 26 -10.74 -4.41 4.07
N LYS A 27 -10.66 -4.18 5.39
CA LYS A 27 -9.92 -5.05 6.32
C LYS A 27 -10.15 -6.55 6.14
N PRO A 28 -11.40 -7.05 5.98
CA PRO A 28 -11.65 -8.49 5.84
C PRO A 28 -11.07 -9.14 4.57
N PHE A 29 -10.55 -8.33 3.64
CA PHE A 29 -10.13 -8.75 2.31
C PHE A 29 -8.64 -8.51 2.03
N VAL A 30 -7.96 -7.65 2.80
CA VAL A 30 -6.60 -7.18 2.49
C VAL A 30 -5.50 -8.15 2.97
N GLY A 31 -5.69 -8.80 4.11
CA GLY A 31 -4.63 -9.58 4.75
C GLY A 31 -3.45 -8.70 5.17
N GLU A 32 -2.23 -9.24 5.11
CA GLU A 32 -1.03 -8.43 5.35
C GLU A 32 -0.84 -7.38 4.25
N LEU A 33 -0.55 -6.12 4.61
CA LEU A 33 -0.39 -5.05 3.63
C LEU A 33 1.07 -4.63 3.48
N TYR A 34 1.53 -4.65 2.23
CA TYR A 34 2.89 -4.30 1.82
C TYR A 34 2.91 -3.21 0.75
N LEU A 35 3.99 -2.44 0.73
CA LEU A 35 4.33 -1.48 -0.31
C LEU A 35 5.51 -2.01 -1.14
N ALA A 36 5.46 -1.85 -2.45
CA ALA A 36 6.56 -2.14 -3.36
C ALA A 36 7.18 -0.85 -3.88
N ASP A 37 8.51 -0.77 -3.85
CA ASP A 37 9.23 0.23 -4.62
C ASP A 37 9.11 -0.08 -6.12
N ILE A 38 8.71 0.92 -6.89
CA ILE A 38 8.68 0.86 -8.35
C ILE A 38 9.53 1.99 -8.95
N SER A 39 10.47 2.50 -8.16
CA SER A 39 11.37 3.60 -8.51
C SER A 39 10.63 4.90 -8.81
N VAL A 40 9.56 5.20 -8.06
CA VAL A 40 8.88 6.50 -8.19
C VAL A 40 9.83 7.61 -7.73
N PRO A 41 10.13 8.61 -8.59
CA PRO A 41 11.03 9.70 -8.21
C PRO A 41 10.45 10.51 -7.02
N PRO A 42 11.25 10.84 -5.99
CA PRO A 42 10.78 11.64 -4.85
C PRO A 42 10.17 13.00 -5.25
N GLU A 43 10.66 13.59 -6.35
CA GLU A 43 10.16 14.86 -6.88
C GLU A 43 8.71 14.77 -7.35
N LEU A 44 8.24 13.58 -7.75
CA LEU A 44 6.84 13.38 -8.11
C LEU A 44 5.95 13.57 -6.88
N TYR A 45 6.32 12.99 -5.75
CA TYR A 45 5.58 13.17 -4.50
C TYR A 45 5.64 14.61 -4.00
N ALA A 46 6.80 15.25 -4.10
CA ALA A 46 6.95 16.66 -3.74
C ALA A 46 6.02 17.57 -4.57
N ARG A 47 5.90 17.32 -5.87
CA ARG A 47 4.95 18.03 -6.76
C ARG A 47 3.49 17.80 -6.39
N MET A 48 3.18 16.68 -5.73
CA MET A 48 1.86 16.38 -5.19
C MET A 48 1.64 16.95 -3.78
N GLY A 49 2.63 17.65 -3.20
CA GLY A 49 2.57 18.17 -1.83
C GLY A 49 2.73 17.09 -0.77
N ILE A 50 3.28 15.92 -1.12
CA ILE A 50 3.46 14.78 -0.21
C ILE A 50 4.93 14.70 0.19
N SER A 51 5.19 14.78 1.50
CA SER A 51 6.51 14.47 2.05
C SER A 51 6.61 12.98 2.33
N VAL A 52 7.54 12.31 1.66
CA VAL A 52 7.81 10.88 1.84
C VAL A 52 9.24 10.75 2.36
N PRO A 53 9.47 10.11 3.53
CA PRO A 53 10.82 9.77 3.97
C PRO A 53 11.46 8.77 3.01
N PRO A 54 12.75 8.41 3.15
CA PRO A 54 13.37 7.37 2.31
C PRO A 54 12.85 5.98 2.70
N LEU A 55 11.58 5.73 2.38
CA LEU A 55 10.74 4.62 2.83
C LEU A 55 11.31 3.26 2.45
N PHE A 56 11.90 3.16 1.26
CA PHE A 56 12.46 1.94 0.70
C PHE A 56 13.99 1.82 0.90
N ALA A 57 14.61 2.69 1.71
CA ALA A 57 16.07 2.69 1.89
C ALA A 57 16.64 1.37 2.43
N ALA A 58 15.84 0.60 3.18
CA ALA A 58 16.26 -0.67 3.76
C ALA A 58 15.78 -1.90 2.97
N SER A 59 14.74 -1.76 2.14
CA SER A 59 14.10 -2.87 1.42
C SER A 59 13.19 -2.34 0.30
N ASP A 60 13.17 -3.05 -0.83
CA ASP A 60 12.26 -2.78 -1.95
C ASP A 60 10.80 -3.13 -1.63
N ILE A 61 10.57 -3.92 -0.57
CA ILE A 61 9.24 -4.25 -0.06
C ILE A 61 9.15 -3.94 1.42
N VAL A 62 8.14 -3.17 1.82
CA VAL A 62 7.94 -2.72 3.21
C VAL A 62 6.55 -3.11 3.69
N GLN A 63 6.45 -3.78 4.83
CA GLN A 63 5.17 -4.06 5.48
C GLN A 63 4.68 -2.82 6.22
N VAL A 64 3.40 -2.48 6.06
CA VAL A 64 2.81 -1.26 6.65
C VAL A 64 1.66 -1.53 7.61
N ALA A 65 1.02 -2.70 7.56
CA ALA A 65 0.02 -3.11 8.53
C ALA A 65 -0.19 -4.63 8.52
N GLN A 66 -0.57 -5.19 9.67
CA GLN A 66 -1.38 -6.40 9.75
C GLN A 66 -2.83 -5.96 9.84
N VAL A 67 -3.65 -6.33 8.86
CA VAL A 67 -5.02 -5.82 8.68
C VAL A 67 -6.05 -6.91 8.97
#